data_AF-A0AAV7TNR5-F1
#
_entry.id   AF-A0AAV7TNR5-F1
#
_cell.length_a   1.000
_cell.length_b   1.000
_cell.length_c   1.000
_cell.angle_alpha   90.00
_cell.angle_beta   90.00
_cell.angle_gamma   90.00
#
_symmetry.space_group_name_H-M   'P 1'
#
loop_
_entity.id
_entity.type
_entity.pdbx_description
1 polymer ?
#
loop_
_entity_poly.entity_id
_entity_poly.type
_entity_poly.pdbx_seq_one_letter_code
_entity_poly.pdbx_strand_id
1 'polypeptide(L)'
;MAPKAIILGDFNIHFDNTRDSQVADFLKLMMVLDWVLKDGMATHGAGHTLDGIFTRPEEALYLSTTPLEWTDHALLTFKFLAKQQPIISIPQKKLIRPWRKIVVEPLKATLLHNWNDPKVSMLSPLARFNLGIKQAMDTLAPARISASRIRKKLKQPWFSQALKILQRKYRQKERCWKLNPCDAERVDLKLALNTYKEPCRVAKSDYFTCKISEAANSSRELFRTVNALTTPLGSPKVENSQDFCNKVAKFFECKVLDIYSSFRLEKKLASPSPWLTVHLHPKDPTAGAPTVPLTASDLFLDKGEEAQNEVVVEDIMCLTRFY
;
A
#
# COMPACT_ATOMS: atom_id res chain seq x y z
N MET A 1 0.38 6.61 20.72
CA MET A 1 -0.28 5.72 19.72
C MET A 1 0.79 4.82 19.14
N ALA A 2 0.65 3.51 19.32
CA ALA A 2 1.50 2.54 18.65
C ALA A 2 1.38 2.71 17.13
N PRO A 3 2.43 2.44 16.34
CA PRO A 3 2.32 2.45 14.89
C PRO A 3 1.26 1.44 14.45
N LYS A 4 0.40 1.85 13.50
CA LYS A 4 -0.50 0.93 12.81
C LYS A 4 0.35 -0.13 12.11
N ALA A 5 0.15 -1.39 12.46
CA ALA A 5 0.99 -2.48 12.02
C ALA A 5 0.15 -3.74 11.91
N ILE A 6 0.45 -4.55 10.91
CA ILE A 6 -0.22 -5.81 10.64
C ILE A 6 0.89 -6.87 10.54
N ILE A 7 0.71 -7.99 11.23
CA ILE A 7 1.58 -9.16 11.09
C ILE A 7 0.89 -10.15 10.17
N LEU A 8 1.59 -10.55 9.11
CA LEU A 8 1.11 -11.42 8.05
C LEU A 8 2.17 -12.48 7.80
N GLY A 9 1.76 -13.73 7.63
CA GLY A 9 2.68 -14.77 7.19
C GLY A 9 2.10 -16.16 7.22
N ASP A 10 2.82 -17.07 6.58
CA ASP A 10 2.66 -18.51 6.74
C ASP A 10 3.34 -18.94 8.04
N PHE A 11 2.56 -19.19 9.08
CA PHE A 11 3.08 -19.60 10.39
C PHE A 11 3.31 -21.11 10.46
N ASN A 12 2.76 -21.88 9.53
CA ASN A 12 2.66 -23.35 9.63
C ASN A 12 2.06 -23.81 10.97
N ILE A 13 1.08 -23.05 11.49
CA ILE A 13 0.34 -23.35 12.72
C ILE A 13 -1.12 -23.53 12.33
N HIS A 14 -1.77 -24.61 12.76
CA HIS A 14 -3.19 -24.87 12.51
C HIS A 14 -4.07 -24.00 13.41
N PHE A 15 -4.29 -22.74 13.04
CA PHE A 15 -5.12 -21.82 13.83
C PHE A 15 -6.60 -22.27 13.90
N ASP A 16 -7.04 -23.13 12.98
CA ASP A 16 -8.35 -23.79 13.02
C ASP A 16 -8.46 -24.88 14.11
N ASN A 17 -7.34 -25.36 14.65
CA ASN A 17 -7.32 -26.39 15.68
C ASN A 17 -7.22 -25.80 17.09
N THR A 18 -8.35 -25.33 17.62
CA THR A 18 -8.45 -24.74 18.97
C THR A 18 -8.20 -25.72 20.11
N ARG A 19 -8.06 -27.02 19.83
CA ARG A 19 -7.76 -28.06 20.83
C ARG A 19 -6.26 -28.24 21.05
N ASP A 20 -5.42 -27.68 20.19
CA ASP A 20 -3.98 -27.76 20.33
C ASP A 20 -3.48 -26.73 21.36
N SER A 21 -2.81 -27.21 22.41
CA SER A 21 -2.20 -26.38 23.44
C SER A 21 -1.18 -25.39 22.88
N GLN A 22 -0.43 -25.77 21.85
CA GLN A 22 0.57 -24.89 21.23
C GLN A 22 -0.09 -23.71 20.52
N VAL A 23 -1.20 -23.97 19.82
CA VAL A 23 -2.01 -22.92 19.18
C VAL A 23 -2.58 -22.00 20.24
N ALA A 24 -3.14 -22.56 21.32
CA ALA A 24 -3.70 -21.77 22.41
C ALA A 24 -2.65 -20.88 23.09
N ASP A 25 -1.45 -21.40 23.36
CA ASP A 25 -0.39 -20.63 24.01
C ASP A 25 0.20 -19.56 23.07
N PHE A 26 0.31 -19.85 21.77
CA PHE A 26 0.71 -18.87 20.78
C PHE A 26 -0.31 -17.73 20.67
N LEU A 27 -1.61 -18.05 20.62
CA LEU A 27 -2.68 -17.04 20.57
C LEU A 27 -2.73 -16.22 21.86
N LYS A 28 -2.50 -16.83 23.03
CA LYS A 28 -2.36 -16.10 24.30
C LYS A 28 -1.17 -15.13 24.26
N LEU A 29 -0.02 -15.57 23.76
CA LEU A 29 1.16 -14.70 23.63
C LEU A 29 0.88 -13.52 22.71
N MET A 30 0.26 -13.76 21.56
CA MET A 30 -0.16 -12.70 20.63
C MET A 30 -1.13 -11.73 21.30
N MET A 31 -2.13 -12.25 22.02
CA MET A 31 -3.10 -11.44 22.75
C MET A 31 -2.46 -10.58 23.84
N VAL A 32 -1.50 -11.11 24.61
CA VAL A 32 -0.73 -10.35 25.62
C VAL A 32 0.03 -9.19 24.97
N LEU A 33 0.45 -9.36 23.72
CA LEU A 33 1.13 -8.34 22.94
C LEU A 33 0.16 -7.42 22.19
N ASP A 34 -1.15 -7.44 22.49
CA ASP A 34 -2.22 -6.71 21.80
C ASP A 34 -2.32 -7.03 20.29
N TRP A 35 -2.08 -8.30 19.93
CA TRP A 35 -2.27 -8.83 18.59
C TRP A 35 -3.47 -9.77 18.56
N VAL A 36 -4.42 -9.47 17.68
CA VAL A 36 -5.65 -10.25 17.51
C VAL A 36 -5.59 -10.94 16.16
N LEU A 37 -5.70 -12.28 16.16
CA LEU A 37 -5.88 -13.05 14.93
C LEU A 37 -7.21 -12.63 14.30
N LYS A 38 -7.20 -12.32 13.01
CA LYS A 38 -8.42 -12.06 12.26
C LYS A 38 -8.97 -13.36 11.73
N ASP A 39 -10.20 -13.64 12.13
CA ASP A 39 -10.95 -14.80 11.65
C ASP A 39 -11.12 -14.71 10.13
N GLY A 40 -10.78 -15.81 9.46
CA GLY A 40 -10.82 -15.92 8.02
C GLY A 40 -11.27 -17.31 7.60
N MET A 41 -11.55 -17.47 6.31
CA MET A 41 -11.80 -18.78 5.69
C MET A 41 -10.47 -19.56 5.58
N ALA A 42 -10.58 -20.88 5.41
CA ALA A 42 -9.43 -21.75 5.17
C ALA A 42 -8.43 -21.15 4.18
N THR A 43 -7.17 -21.04 4.61
CA THR A 43 -6.09 -20.43 3.82
C THR A 43 -5.30 -21.46 3.02
N HIS A 44 -5.54 -22.76 3.28
CA HIS A 44 -4.91 -23.87 2.59
C HIS A 44 -5.95 -24.75 1.89
N GLY A 45 -5.59 -25.36 0.76
CA GLY A 45 -6.45 -26.17 -0.10
C GLY A 45 -6.97 -27.45 0.54
N ALA A 46 -6.37 -27.86 1.66
CA ALA A 46 -6.86 -28.95 2.52
C ALA A 46 -7.95 -28.51 3.53
N GLY A 47 -8.35 -27.23 3.52
CA GLY A 47 -9.37 -26.70 4.43
C GLY A 47 -8.83 -26.17 5.76
N HIS A 48 -7.50 -26.06 5.92
CA HIS A 48 -6.86 -25.56 7.14
C HIS A 48 -6.52 -24.08 7.08
N THR A 49 -6.29 -23.47 8.25
CA THR A 49 -5.88 -22.07 8.39
C THR A 49 -4.45 -22.02 8.94
N LEU A 50 -3.49 -21.91 8.02
CA LEU A 50 -2.04 -21.88 8.32
C LEU A 50 -1.43 -20.48 8.19
N ASP A 51 -2.06 -19.64 7.36
CA ASP A 51 -1.64 -18.27 7.12
C ASP A 51 -2.39 -17.35 8.09
N GLY A 52 -1.63 -16.68 8.96
CA GLY A 52 -2.18 -15.85 10.03
C GLY A 52 -2.16 -14.36 9.66
N ILE A 53 -3.25 -13.65 9.98
CA ILE A 53 -3.32 -12.19 9.90
C ILE A 53 -3.61 -11.67 11.30
N PHE A 54 -2.63 -10.97 11.89
CA PHE A 54 -2.80 -10.33 13.19
C PHE A 54 -2.82 -8.81 13.03
N THR A 55 -3.80 -8.17 13.66
CA THR A 55 -3.88 -6.71 13.74
C THR A 55 -3.99 -6.26 15.19
N ARG A 56 -3.90 -4.95 15.39
CA ARG A 56 -4.34 -4.34 16.66
C ARG A 56 -5.87 -4.42 16.79
N PRO A 57 -6.43 -4.46 18.02
CA PRO A 57 -7.88 -4.60 18.24
C PRO A 57 -8.72 -3.53 17.52
N GLU A 58 -8.23 -2.28 17.50
CA GLU A 58 -8.92 -1.13 16.90
C GLU A 58 -8.86 -1.08 15.37
N GLU A 59 -8.11 -1.99 14.72
CA GLU A 59 -7.98 -2.00 13.27
C GLU A 59 -9.10 -2.84 12.64
N ALA A 60 -10.02 -2.14 11.97
CA ALA A 60 -11.00 -2.75 11.08
C ALA A 60 -10.28 -3.27 9.82
N LEU A 61 -10.45 -4.56 9.55
CA LEU A 61 -9.87 -5.24 8.41
C LEU A 61 -10.95 -6.10 7.75
N TYR A 62 -11.28 -5.78 6.50
CA TYR A 62 -12.12 -6.67 5.69
C TYR A 62 -11.21 -7.73 5.07
N LEU A 63 -11.40 -8.99 5.42
CA LEU A 63 -10.62 -10.11 4.92
C LEU A 63 -11.44 -10.93 3.92
N SER A 64 -10.82 -11.33 2.83
CA SER A 64 -11.36 -12.30 1.89
C SER A 64 -10.28 -13.27 1.45
N THR A 65 -10.67 -14.53 1.27
CA THR A 65 -9.78 -15.61 0.86
C THR A 65 -10.22 -16.08 -0.52
N THR A 66 -9.30 -16.10 -1.48
CA THR A 66 -9.56 -16.56 -2.85
C THR A 66 -8.66 -17.76 -3.14
N PRO A 67 -9.21 -18.96 -3.33
CA PRO A 67 -8.42 -20.13 -3.71
C PRO A 67 -7.60 -19.87 -4.98
N LEU A 68 -6.36 -20.33 -5.01
CA LEU A 68 -5.49 -20.22 -6.17
C LEU A 68 -5.22 -21.61 -6.75
N GLU A 69 -5.31 -21.76 -8.07
CA GLU A 69 -5.16 -23.07 -8.72
C GLU A 69 -3.71 -23.58 -8.82
N TRP A 70 -2.75 -22.75 -8.43
CA TRP A 70 -1.32 -22.96 -8.68
C TRP A 70 -0.46 -23.07 -7.41
N THR A 71 -1.13 -23.10 -6.28
CA THR A 71 -0.60 -23.36 -4.95
C THR A 71 -1.73 -23.93 -4.11
N ASP A 72 -1.36 -24.73 -3.15
CA ASP A 72 -2.18 -25.13 -2.02
C ASP A 72 -2.53 -23.97 -1.08
N HIS A 73 -1.86 -22.81 -1.13
CA HIS A 73 -2.26 -21.61 -0.40
C HIS A 73 -3.33 -20.81 -1.16
N ALA A 74 -4.25 -20.21 -0.41
CA ALA A 74 -5.21 -19.27 -0.93
C ALA A 74 -4.67 -17.84 -0.88
N LEU A 75 -5.12 -17.01 -1.82
CA LEU A 75 -4.84 -15.58 -1.85
C LEU A 75 -5.64 -14.89 -0.74
N LEU A 76 -4.94 -14.28 0.22
CA LEU A 76 -5.55 -13.42 1.21
C LEU A 76 -5.58 -11.99 0.68
N THR A 77 -6.78 -11.43 0.59
CA THR A 77 -7.02 -10.03 0.19
C THR A 77 -7.67 -9.30 1.34
N PHE A 78 -7.08 -8.19 1.76
CA PHE A 78 -7.62 -7.40 2.84
C PHE A 78 -7.58 -5.89 2.58
N LYS A 79 -8.46 -5.17 3.29
CA LYS A 79 -8.55 -3.70 3.25
C LYS A 79 -8.37 -3.15 4.66
N PHE A 80 -7.53 -2.14 4.81
CA PHE A 80 -7.29 -1.46 6.09
C PHE A 80 -7.08 0.04 5.89
N LEU A 81 -7.31 0.81 6.97
CA LEU A 81 -7.20 2.27 6.97
C LEU A 81 -5.80 2.73 7.35
N ALA A 82 -5.00 3.12 6.36
CA ALA A 82 -3.65 3.66 6.57
C ALA A 82 -3.60 5.17 6.32
N LYS A 83 -2.90 5.91 7.19
CA LYS A 83 -2.50 7.28 6.87
C LYS A 83 -1.45 7.20 5.77
N GLN A 84 -1.78 7.67 4.58
CA GLN A 84 -0.86 7.66 3.45
C GLN A 84 0.34 8.55 3.78
N GLN A 85 1.48 7.94 4.12
CA GLN A 85 2.73 8.71 4.14
C GLN A 85 2.99 9.19 2.71
N PRO A 86 3.29 10.48 2.50
CA PRO A 86 3.63 10.97 1.17
C PRO A 86 4.84 10.18 0.71
N ILE A 87 4.65 9.29 -0.26
CA ILE A 87 5.75 8.60 -0.91
C ILE A 87 6.64 9.72 -1.44
N ILE A 88 7.82 9.90 -0.85
CA ILE A 88 8.85 10.81 -1.34
C ILE A 88 9.44 10.17 -2.62
N SER A 89 8.61 10.07 -3.66
CA SER A 89 9.09 9.84 -5.00
C SER A 89 9.58 11.19 -5.46
N ILE A 90 10.90 11.38 -5.52
CA ILE A 90 11.48 12.55 -6.18
C ILE A 90 10.92 12.55 -7.60
N PRO A 91 10.05 13.51 -7.98
CA PRO A 91 9.45 13.49 -9.29
C PRO A 91 10.56 13.79 -10.30
N GLN A 92 11.00 12.77 -11.03
CA GLN A 92 11.87 13.02 -12.18
C GLN A 92 11.01 13.68 -13.26
N LYS A 93 11.22 14.98 -13.44
CA LYS A 93 10.67 15.74 -14.56
C LYS A 93 11.32 15.20 -15.83
N LYS A 94 10.54 14.52 -16.68
CA LYS A 94 11.00 14.13 -18.01
C LYS A 94 10.26 14.95 -19.06
N LEU A 95 11.00 15.41 -20.05
CA LEU A 95 10.43 15.99 -21.24
C LEU A 95 9.87 14.85 -22.10
N ILE A 96 8.57 14.84 -22.34
CA ILE A 96 7.91 13.82 -23.17
C ILE A 96 7.09 14.53 -24.25
N ARG A 97 7.13 13.98 -25.47
CA ARG A 97 6.22 14.38 -26.56
C ARG A 97 5.13 13.32 -26.75
N PRO A 98 3.86 13.72 -26.94
CA PRO A 98 2.77 12.79 -27.17
C PRO A 98 2.78 12.27 -28.61
N TRP A 99 3.80 11.51 -29.00
CA TRP A 99 3.98 11.01 -30.38
C TRP A 99 2.75 10.31 -30.95
N ARG A 100 2.01 9.58 -30.10
CA ARG A 100 0.79 8.84 -30.48
C ARG A 100 -0.39 9.72 -30.84
N LYS A 101 -0.34 11.03 -30.55
CA LYS A 101 -1.40 11.99 -30.89
C LYS A 101 -1.16 12.68 -32.24
N ILE A 102 -0.01 12.46 -32.88
CA ILE A 102 0.28 13.04 -34.18
C ILE A 102 -0.58 12.33 -35.23
N VAL A 103 -1.45 13.10 -35.88
CA VAL A 103 -2.23 12.64 -37.03
C VAL A 103 -1.43 12.89 -38.30
N VAL A 104 -1.45 11.93 -39.22
CA VAL A 104 -0.61 11.94 -40.44
C VAL A 104 -0.94 13.11 -41.37
N GLU A 105 -2.22 13.45 -41.55
CA GLU A 105 -2.62 14.50 -42.49
C GLU A 105 -2.18 15.92 -42.06
N PRO A 106 -2.41 16.36 -40.81
CA PRO A 106 -1.83 17.62 -40.32
C PRO A 106 -0.30 17.65 -40.36
N LEU A 107 0.36 16.50 -40.17
CA LEU A 107 1.82 16.41 -40.27
C LEU A 107 2.29 16.69 -41.70
N LYS A 108 1.70 16.07 -42.71
CA LYS A 108 2.03 16.32 -44.12
C LYS A 108 1.83 17.79 -44.48
N ALA A 109 0.68 18.36 -44.12
CA ALA A 109 0.35 19.76 -44.40
C ALA A 109 1.37 20.73 -43.76
N THR A 110 1.71 20.49 -42.49
CA THR A 110 2.68 21.33 -41.75
C THR A 110 4.09 21.20 -42.34
N LEU A 111 4.50 20.00 -42.75
CA LEU A 111 5.80 19.78 -43.38
C LEU A 111 5.90 20.46 -44.74
N LEU A 112 4.85 20.39 -45.57
CA LEU A 112 4.83 21.06 -46.86
C LEU A 112 4.85 22.58 -46.71
N HIS A 113 4.11 23.11 -45.73
CA HIS A 113 4.13 24.53 -45.38
C HIS A 113 5.53 24.98 -44.93
N ASN A 114 6.14 24.28 -43.98
CA ASN A 114 7.49 24.61 -43.48
C ASN A 114 8.56 24.43 -44.56
N TRP A 115 8.39 23.45 -45.44
CA TRP A 115 9.26 23.28 -46.59
C TRP A 115 9.19 24.48 -47.50
N ASN A 116 8.01 25.05 -47.77
CA ASN A 116 7.86 26.19 -48.68
C ASN A 116 8.07 27.56 -48.03
N ASP A 117 8.45 27.64 -46.75
CA ASP A 117 8.68 28.91 -46.05
C ASP A 117 9.87 29.67 -46.69
N PRO A 118 9.65 30.88 -47.23
CA PRO A 118 10.71 31.69 -47.84
C PRO A 118 11.86 32.01 -46.88
N LYS A 119 11.59 32.07 -45.56
CA LYS A 119 12.57 32.43 -44.52
C LYS A 119 13.67 31.38 -44.36
N VAL A 120 13.42 30.14 -44.77
CA VAL A 120 14.37 29.02 -44.66
C VAL A 120 14.99 28.67 -46.02
N SER A 121 14.72 29.45 -47.07
CA SER A 121 15.18 29.16 -48.43
C SER A 121 16.69 29.27 -48.62
N MET A 122 17.39 30.02 -47.75
CA MET A 122 18.86 30.12 -47.77
C MET A 122 19.56 28.99 -47.01
N LEU A 123 18.81 28.13 -46.31
CA LEU A 123 19.38 26.98 -45.61
C LEU A 123 19.71 25.86 -46.60
N SER A 124 20.72 25.06 -46.29
CA SER A 124 20.98 23.83 -47.04
C SER A 124 19.74 22.91 -46.99
N PRO A 125 19.52 22.03 -47.99
CA PRO A 125 18.36 21.15 -48.02
C PRO A 125 18.21 20.29 -46.75
N LEU A 126 19.33 19.81 -46.18
CA LEU A 126 19.34 19.05 -44.93
C LEU A 126 18.96 19.91 -43.71
N ALA A 127 19.47 21.14 -43.64
CA ALA A 127 19.14 22.07 -42.56
C ALA A 127 17.67 22.50 -42.62
N ARG A 128 17.15 22.77 -43.82
CA ARG A 128 15.74 23.07 -44.09
C ARG A 128 14.84 21.90 -43.69
N PHE A 129 15.21 20.68 -44.06
CA PHE A 129 14.48 19.48 -43.67
C PHE A 129 14.43 19.29 -42.14
N ASN A 130 15.59 19.32 -41.47
CA ASN A 130 15.67 19.13 -40.03
C ASN A 130 14.89 20.20 -39.25
N LEU A 131 14.96 21.45 -39.71
CA LEU A 131 14.21 22.55 -39.11
C LEU A 131 12.69 22.39 -39.31
N GLY A 132 12.26 22.04 -40.54
CA GLY A 132 10.85 21.84 -40.85
C GLY A 132 10.23 20.69 -40.06
N ILE A 133 10.96 19.58 -39.90
CA ILE A 133 10.55 18.46 -39.04
C ILE A 133 10.46 18.92 -37.58
N LYS A 134 11.47 19.63 -37.06
CA LYS A 134 11.45 20.13 -35.68
C LYS A 134 10.24 21.03 -35.42
N GLN A 135 9.98 22.00 -36.29
CA GLN A 135 8.83 22.92 -36.18
C GLN A 135 7.49 22.19 -36.26
N ALA A 136 7.36 21.21 -37.16
CA ALA A 136 6.16 20.39 -37.26
C ALA A 136 5.93 19.57 -35.97
N MET A 137 6.99 19.00 -35.40
CA MET A 137 6.91 18.26 -34.14
C MET A 137 6.62 19.16 -32.95
N ASP A 138 7.15 20.39 -32.92
CA ASP A 138 6.86 21.38 -31.88
C ASP A 138 5.41 21.86 -31.92
N THR A 139 4.82 21.96 -33.12
CA THR A 139 3.44 22.39 -33.33
C THR A 139 2.44 21.27 -33.03
N LEU A 140 2.67 20.07 -33.58
CA LEU A 140 1.71 18.96 -33.52
C LEU A 140 1.84 18.10 -32.26
N ALA A 141 3.03 18.06 -31.66
CA ALA A 141 3.31 17.31 -30.44
C ALA A 141 4.27 18.10 -29.53
N PRO A 142 3.81 19.25 -28.97
CA PRO A 142 4.62 20.08 -28.11
C PRO A 142 5.15 19.25 -26.92
N ALA A 143 6.44 19.45 -26.65
CA ALA A 143 7.09 18.78 -25.54
C ALA A 143 6.50 19.28 -24.22
N ARG A 144 6.11 18.35 -23.35
CA ARG A 144 5.58 18.67 -22.04
C ARG A 144 6.39 17.99 -20.94
N ILE A 145 6.54 18.69 -19.82
CA ILE A 145 7.12 18.12 -18.62
C ILE A 145 6.09 17.16 -18.04
N SER A 146 6.42 15.87 -18.07
CA SER A 146 5.64 14.85 -17.39
C SER A 146 6.30 14.53 -16.05
N ALA A 147 5.55 14.72 -14.97
CA ALA A 147 5.88 14.17 -13.67
C ALA A 147 5.58 12.67 -13.70
N SER A 148 6.48 11.89 -14.29
CA SER A 148 6.35 10.44 -14.22
C SER A 148 6.90 9.99 -12.87
N ARG A 149 6.05 9.36 -12.06
CA ARG A 149 6.50 8.48 -10.97
C ARG A 149 7.17 7.28 -11.59
N ILE A 150 8.39 7.46 -12.07
CA ILE A 150 9.21 6.34 -12.46
C ILE A 150 9.58 5.67 -11.15
N ARG A 151 8.82 4.64 -10.78
CA ARG A 151 9.38 3.54 -10.00
C ARG A 151 10.65 3.19 -10.74
N LYS A 152 11.83 3.44 -10.15
CA LYS A 152 13.11 2.96 -10.69
C LYS A 152 12.86 1.49 -10.94
N LYS A 153 12.60 1.13 -12.20
CA LYS A 153 12.35 -0.25 -12.55
C LYS A 153 13.70 -0.87 -12.30
N LEU A 154 13.84 -1.57 -11.17
CA LEU A 154 15.01 -2.36 -10.89
C LEU A 154 15.14 -3.23 -12.14
N LYS A 155 16.12 -2.91 -12.99
CA LYS A 155 16.38 -3.72 -14.17
C LYS A 155 16.78 -5.05 -13.57
N GLN A 156 15.90 -6.04 -13.62
CA GLN A 156 16.19 -7.40 -13.19
C GLN A 156 17.13 -7.97 -14.26
N PRO A 157 18.46 -8.01 -14.03
CA PRO A 157 19.40 -8.29 -15.11
C PRO A 157 19.29 -9.74 -15.57
N TRP A 158 18.86 -10.62 -14.67
CA TRP A 158 18.55 -12.03 -14.91
C TRP A 158 17.25 -12.25 -15.72
N PHE A 159 16.39 -11.25 -15.87
CA PHE A 159 15.10 -11.41 -16.55
C PHE A 159 15.21 -11.24 -18.07
N SER A 160 15.64 -12.32 -18.72
CA SER A 160 15.93 -12.39 -20.15
C SER A 160 14.70 -12.22 -21.05
N GLN A 161 14.94 -11.99 -22.35
CA GLN A 161 13.85 -11.93 -23.34
C GLN A 161 13.09 -13.26 -23.47
N ALA A 162 13.78 -14.39 -23.31
CA ALA A 162 13.16 -15.71 -23.30
C ALA A 162 12.15 -15.86 -22.14
N LEU A 163 12.52 -15.41 -20.94
CA LEU A 163 11.62 -15.41 -19.78
C LEU A 163 10.41 -14.50 -19.98
N LYS A 164 10.57 -13.36 -20.67
CA LYS A 164 9.43 -12.50 -21.05
C LYS A 164 8.47 -13.20 -22.01
N ILE A 165 8.98 -14.01 -22.94
CA ILE A 165 8.13 -14.78 -23.86
C ILE A 165 7.33 -15.83 -23.08
N LEU A 166 7.98 -16.57 -22.17
CA LEU A 166 7.30 -17.53 -21.29
C LEU A 166 6.25 -16.84 -20.41
N GLN A 167 6.58 -15.68 -19.83
CA GLN A 167 5.63 -14.88 -19.05
C GLN A 167 4.41 -14.46 -19.86
N ARG A 168 4.61 -14.05 -21.13
CA ARG A 168 3.50 -13.69 -22.02
C ARG A 168 2.59 -14.87 -22.31
N LYS A 169 3.16 -16.06 -22.57
CA LYS A 169 2.40 -17.30 -22.81
C LYS A 169 1.58 -17.69 -21.58
N TYR A 170 2.22 -17.70 -20.41
CA TYR A 170 1.54 -17.94 -19.13
C TYR A 170 0.38 -16.94 -18.91
N ARG A 171 0.63 -15.63 -19.04
CA ARG A 171 -0.42 -14.59 -18.88
C ARG A 171 -1.53 -14.68 -19.92
N GLN A 172 -1.26 -15.22 -21.11
CA GLN A 172 -2.29 -15.46 -22.10
C GLN A 172 -3.23 -16.57 -21.63
N LYS A 173 -2.68 -17.70 -21.18
CA LYS A 173 -3.48 -18.80 -20.61
C LYS A 173 -4.24 -18.37 -19.36
N GLU A 174 -3.63 -17.55 -18.51
CA GLU A 174 -4.28 -16.97 -17.33
C GLU A 174 -5.51 -16.14 -17.72
N ARG A 175 -5.40 -15.32 -18.76
CA ARG A 175 -6.54 -14.52 -19.27
C ARG A 175 -7.62 -15.38 -19.88
N CYS A 176 -7.28 -16.44 -20.62
CA CYS A 176 -8.26 -17.38 -21.17
C CYS A 176 -9.06 -18.03 -20.03
N TRP A 177 -8.37 -18.60 -19.04
CA TRP A 177 -9.02 -19.25 -17.91
C TRP A 177 -9.90 -18.30 -17.09
N LYS A 178 -9.46 -17.05 -16.87
CA LYS A 178 -10.29 -16.03 -16.20
C LYS A 178 -11.53 -15.64 -17.00
N LEU A 179 -11.51 -15.77 -18.32
CA LEU A 179 -12.65 -15.48 -19.17
C LEU A 179 -13.62 -16.65 -19.19
N ASN A 180 -13.12 -17.88 -19.33
CA ASN A 180 -13.92 -19.11 -19.42
C ASN A 180 -13.36 -20.20 -18.50
N PRO A 181 -13.70 -20.19 -17.20
CA PRO A 181 -13.17 -21.18 -16.27
C PRO A 181 -13.63 -22.59 -16.64
N CYS A 182 -12.72 -23.43 -17.13
CA CYS A 182 -12.96 -24.85 -17.38
C CYS A 182 -11.74 -25.70 -17.02
N ASP A 183 -11.93 -27.00 -16.77
CA ASP A 183 -10.86 -27.90 -16.33
C ASP A 183 -9.74 -28.07 -17.36
N ALA A 184 -10.07 -28.08 -18.65
CA ALA A 184 -9.06 -28.16 -19.71
C ALA A 184 -8.15 -26.91 -19.70
N GLU A 185 -8.74 -25.71 -19.64
CA GLU A 185 -7.98 -24.46 -19.55
C GLU A 185 -7.19 -24.35 -18.23
N ARG A 186 -7.70 -24.96 -17.15
CA ARG A 186 -7.04 -25.03 -15.85
C ARG A 186 -5.75 -25.86 -15.90
N VAL A 187 -5.79 -27.05 -16.51
CA VAL A 187 -4.61 -27.90 -16.72
C VAL A 187 -3.56 -27.18 -17.58
N ASP A 188 -4.02 -26.53 -18.65
CA ASP A 188 -3.17 -25.73 -19.53
C ASP A 188 -2.48 -24.56 -18.83
N LEU A 189 -3.21 -23.84 -17.98
CA LEU A 189 -2.68 -22.75 -17.16
C LEU A 189 -1.61 -23.26 -16.20
N LYS A 190 -1.88 -24.37 -15.50
CA LYS A 190 -0.95 -24.99 -14.56
C LYS A 190 0.35 -25.43 -15.25
N LEU A 191 0.24 -26.05 -16.42
CA LEU A 191 1.38 -26.43 -17.24
C LEU A 191 2.20 -25.19 -17.66
N ALA A 192 1.55 -24.17 -18.23
CA ALA A 192 2.21 -22.95 -18.70
C ALA A 192 2.92 -22.19 -17.56
N LEU A 193 2.33 -22.19 -16.36
CA LEU A 193 2.93 -21.60 -15.18
C LEU A 193 4.17 -22.37 -14.71
N ASN A 194 4.12 -23.70 -14.65
CA ASN A 194 5.28 -24.52 -14.28
C ASN A 194 6.42 -24.35 -15.28
N THR A 195 6.11 -24.31 -16.59
CA THR A 195 7.09 -24.01 -17.64
C THR A 195 7.70 -22.61 -17.51
N TYR A 196 7.01 -21.65 -16.88
CA TYR A 196 7.52 -20.31 -16.63
C TYR A 196 8.32 -20.21 -15.31
N LYS A 197 7.87 -20.85 -14.24
CA LYS A 197 8.45 -20.76 -12.89
C LYS A 197 9.88 -21.30 -12.83
N GLU A 198 10.11 -22.51 -13.35
CA GLU A 198 11.44 -23.13 -13.24
C GLU A 198 12.55 -22.33 -13.94
N PRO A 199 12.39 -21.90 -15.20
CA PRO A 199 13.39 -21.05 -15.84
C PRO A 199 13.64 -19.72 -15.13
N CYS A 200 12.62 -19.15 -14.47
CA CYS A 200 12.82 -17.94 -13.66
C CYS A 200 13.65 -18.21 -12.41
N ARG A 201 13.40 -19.33 -11.72
CA ARG A 201 14.16 -19.76 -10.55
C ARG A 201 15.62 -20.01 -10.92
N VAL A 202 15.86 -20.78 -11.98
CA VAL A 202 17.20 -21.08 -12.51
C VAL A 202 17.94 -19.80 -12.90
N ALA A 203 17.36 -18.97 -13.76
CA ALA A 203 18.02 -17.74 -14.22
C ALA A 203 18.34 -16.77 -13.08
N LYS A 204 17.46 -16.66 -12.07
CA LYS A 204 17.69 -15.84 -10.89
C LYS A 204 18.81 -16.42 -10.02
N SER A 205 18.80 -17.73 -9.79
CA SER A 205 19.83 -18.46 -9.06
C SER A 205 21.20 -18.27 -9.73
N ASP A 206 21.31 -18.61 -11.02
CA ASP A 206 22.55 -18.52 -11.79
C ASP A 206 23.14 -17.11 -11.76
N TYR A 207 22.29 -16.09 -11.94
CA TYR A 207 22.73 -14.70 -11.88
C TYR A 207 23.35 -14.33 -10.53
N PHE A 208 22.72 -14.69 -9.42
CA PHE A 208 23.26 -14.35 -8.11
C PHE A 208 24.47 -15.23 -7.75
N THR A 209 24.50 -16.49 -8.17
CA THR A 209 25.68 -17.36 -8.04
C THR A 209 26.87 -16.77 -8.78
N CYS A 210 26.72 -16.38 -10.05
CA CYS A 210 27.77 -15.72 -10.82
C CYS A 210 28.18 -14.38 -10.19
N LYS A 211 27.22 -13.57 -9.74
CA LYS A 211 27.53 -12.29 -9.11
C LYS A 211 28.32 -12.45 -7.80
N ILE A 212 28.02 -13.50 -7.02
CA ILE A 212 28.74 -13.83 -5.80
C ILE A 212 30.15 -14.35 -6.12
N SER A 213 30.29 -15.21 -7.14
CA SER A 213 31.60 -15.73 -7.54
C SER A 213 32.51 -14.64 -8.13
N GLU A 214 31.96 -13.71 -8.92
CA GLU A 214 32.67 -12.53 -9.42
C GLU A 214 33.19 -11.64 -8.27
N ALA A 215 32.43 -11.55 -7.18
CA ALA A 215 32.78 -10.77 -5.99
C ALA A 215 33.71 -11.51 -5.00
N ALA A 216 34.13 -12.75 -5.29
CA ALA A 216 34.88 -13.58 -4.34
C ALA A 216 36.21 -12.94 -3.88
N ASN A 217 36.85 -12.16 -4.75
CA ASN A 217 38.11 -11.47 -4.47
C ASN A 217 37.93 -10.11 -3.77
N SER A 218 36.68 -9.70 -3.50
CA SER A 218 36.34 -8.40 -2.91
C SER A 218 35.28 -8.58 -1.82
N SER A 219 35.73 -8.74 -0.58
CA SER A 219 34.85 -8.86 0.59
C SER A 219 33.82 -7.73 0.65
N ARG A 220 34.22 -6.50 0.32
CA ARG A 220 33.33 -5.32 0.26
C ARG A 220 32.20 -5.50 -0.75
N GLU A 221 32.47 -6.06 -1.92
CA GLU A 221 31.47 -6.27 -2.97
C GLU A 221 30.56 -7.46 -2.67
N LEU A 222 31.12 -8.52 -2.09
CA LEU A 222 30.37 -9.65 -1.58
C LEU A 222 29.36 -9.20 -0.51
N PHE A 223 29.82 -8.49 0.54
CA PHE A 223 28.95 -7.98 1.59
C PHE A 223 27.90 -7.00 1.05
N ARG A 224 28.25 -6.16 0.06
CA ARG A 224 27.27 -5.30 -0.61
C ARG A 224 26.19 -6.10 -1.34
N THR A 225 26.56 -7.16 -2.05
CA THR A 225 25.63 -8.02 -2.78
C THR A 225 24.72 -8.79 -1.85
N VAL A 226 25.27 -9.38 -0.78
CA VAL A 226 24.50 -10.08 0.26
C VAL A 226 23.55 -9.10 0.95
N ASN A 227 24.05 -7.92 1.37
CA ASN A 227 23.21 -6.92 2.03
C ASN A 227 22.08 -6.42 1.12
N ALA A 228 22.32 -6.29 -0.20
CA ALA A 228 21.27 -5.94 -1.15
C ALA A 228 20.22 -7.04 -1.35
N LEU A 229 20.55 -8.31 -1.08
CA LEU A 229 19.64 -9.44 -1.15
C LEU A 229 18.83 -9.63 0.14
N THR A 230 19.44 -9.39 1.29
CA THR A 230 18.84 -9.65 2.61
C THR A 230 18.21 -8.42 3.24
N THR A 231 18.60 -7.21 2.84
CA THR A 231 17.98 -5.98 3.35
C THR A 231 16.66 -5.73 2.63
N PRO A 232 15.52 -5.67 3.35
CA PRO A 232 14.24 -5.33 2.73
C PRO A 232 14.31 -3.93 2.10
N LEU A 233 13.77 -3.80 0.89
CA LEU A 233 13.70 -2.52 0.18
C LEU A 233 12.83 -1.53 0.97
N GLY A 234 13.50 -0.64 1.70
CA GLY A 234 12.84 0.46 2.40
C GLY A 234 12.19 0.03 3.70
N SER A 235 12.99 -0.22 4.73
CA SER A 235 12.60 0.36 6.01
C SER A 235 12.70 1.89 5.84
N PRO A 236 11.67 2.68 6.19
CA PRO A 236 11.90 4.09 6.39
C PRO A 236 13.06 4.18 7.38
N LYS A 237 14.13 4.87 6.99
CA LYS A 237 15.14 5.27 7.97
C LYS A 237 14.37 6.13 8.96
N VAL A 238 13.98 5.55 10.09
CA VAL A 238 13.54 6.33 11.23
C VAL A 238 14.74 7.22 11.52
N GLU A 239 14.57 8.51 11.28
CA GLU A 239 15.59 9.50 11.52
C GLU A 239 15.72 9.60 13.04
N ASN A 240 16.49 8.69 13.63
CA ASN A 240 16.73 8.61 15.07
C ASN A 240 17.79 9.65 15.46
N SER A 241 17.57 10.90 15.05
CA SER A 241 18.38 12.04 15.44
C SER A 241 17.84 12.62 16.73
N GLN A 242 18.73 13.18 17.56
CA GLN A 242 18.34 13.89 18.77
C GLN A 242 17.29 14.97 18.47
N ASP A 243 17.40 15.64 17.32
CA ASP A 243 16.46 16.66 16.87
C ASP A 243 15.06 16.11 16.61
N PHE A 244 14.92 14.89 16.07
CA PHE A 244 13.62 14.25 15.89
C PHE A 244 12.99 13.90 17.24
N CYS A 245 13.76 13.28 18.14
CA CYS A 245 13.30 12.97 19.50
C CYS A 245 12.86 14.23 20.27
N ASN A 246 13.63 15.32 20.14
CA ASN A 246 13.30 16.61 20.75
C ASN A 246 12.01 17.22 20.15
N LYS A 247 11.80 17.10 18.83
CA LYS A 247 10.56 17.55 18.18
C LYS A 247 9.34 16.75 18.65
N VAL A 248 9.49 15.43 18.79
CA VAL A 248 8.42 14.55 19.30
C VAL A 248 8.09 14.88 20.75
N ALA A 249 9.11 15.05 21.61
CA ALA A 249 8.92 15.45 23.01
C ALA A 249 8.18 16.79 23.11
N LYS A 250 8.63 17.80 22.35
CA LYS A 250 7.99 19.12 22.30
C LYS A 250 6.54 19.07 21.81
N PHE A 251 6.24 18.22 20.83
CA PHE A 251 4.86 18.03 20.37
C PHE A 251 3.94 17.52 21.50
N PHE A 252 4.37 16.52 22.28
CA PHE A 252 3.58 16.02 23.39
C PHE A 252 3.45 17.05 24.52
N GLU A 253 4.51 17.79 24.81
CA GLU A 253 4.49 18.88 25.79
C GLU A 253 3.49 19.97 25.40
N CYS A 254 3.56 20.46 24.15
CA CYS A 254 2.59 21.42 23.62
C CYS A 254 1.16 20.86 23.65
N LYS A 255 0.95 19.60 23.22
CA LYS A 255 -0.38 18.99 23.22
C LYS A 255 -0.98 18.88 24.62
N VAL A 256 -0.16 18.52 25.62
CA VAL A 256 -0.58 18.49 27.02
C VAL A 256 -0.95 19.89 27.49
N LEU A 257 -0.14 20.90 27.18
CA LEU A 257 -0.42 22.30 27.52
C LEU A 257 -1.71 22.80 26.86
N ASP A 258 -1.94 22.47 25.59
CA ASP A 258 -3.16 22.84 24.87
C ASP A 258 -4.40 22.25 25.54
N ILE A 259 -4.36 20.96 25.91
CA ILE A 259 -5.43 20.28 26.65
C ILE A 259 -5.65 20.93 28.03
N TYR A 260 -4.58 21.23 28.77
CA TYR A 260 -4.71 21.92 30.05
C TYR A 260 -5.30 23.33 29.90
N SER A 261 -4.96 24.03 28.81
CA SER A 261 -5.47 25.36 28.54
C SER A 261 -6.96 25.34 28.16
N SER A 262 -7.42 24.33 27.41
CA SER A 262 -8.83 24.20 27.03
C SER A 262 -9.72 23.98 28.26
N PHE A 263 -9.30 23.14 29.21
CA PHE A 263 -10.03 22.94 30.48
C PHE A 263 -10.03 24.20 31.37
N ARG A 264 -8.98 25.02 31.28
CA ARG A 264 -8.89 26.27 32.07
C ARG A 264 -9.76 27.38 31.47
N LEU A 265 -9.96 27.38 30.16
CA LEU A 265 -10.91 28.25 29.46
C LEU A 265 -12.36 27.86 29.73
N GLU A 266 -12.69 26.56 29.77
CA GLU A 266 -14.03 26.08 30.15
C GLU A 266 -14.40 26.46 31.58
N LYS A 267 -13.46 26.38 32.55
CA LYS A 267 -13.68 26.85 33.92
C LYS A 267 -13.87 28.37 34.05
N LYS A 268 -13.47 29.17 33.06
CA LYS A 268 -13.64 30.63 33.08
C LYS A 268 -15.00 31.09 32.52
N LEU A 269 -15.66 30.29 31.67
CA LEU A 269 -16.98 30.61 31.12
C LEU A 269 -18.17 30.14 31.99
N ALA A 270 -17.95 29.25 32.96
CA ALA A 270 -18.98 28.86 33.92
C ALA A 270 -19.16 29.91 35.04
N SER A 271 -19.91 30.98 34.76
CA SER A 271 -20.48 31.83 35.82
C SER A 271 -21.65 31.11 36.52
N PRO A 272 -21.87 31.30 37.83
CA PRO A 272 -23.00 30.69 38.52
C PRO A 272 -24.32 31.27 37.98
N SER A 273 -25.23 30.40 37.53
CA SER A 273 -26.58 30.79 37.06
C SER A 273 -27.39 31.44 38.20
N PRO A 274 -28.09 32.57 37.96
CA PRO A 274 -28.75 33.35 39.02
C PRO A 274 -30.21 32.95 39.31
N TRP A 275 -30.61 31.68 39.17
CA TRP A 275 -32.02 31.27 39.35
C TRP A 275 -32.32 30.22 40.43
N LEU A 276 -31.46 30.01 41.44
CA LEU A 276 -31.88 29.33 42.67
C LEU A 276 -31.81 30.25 43.89
N THR A 277 -32.77 31.17 44.00
CA THR A 277 -33.21 31.67 45.31
C THR A 277 -34.48 30.90 45.67
N VAL A 278 -34.32 29.78 46.38
CA VAL A 278 -35.47 29.10 47.00
C VAL A 278 -35.68 29.75 48.36
N HIS A 279 -36.74 30.55 48.46
CA HIS A 279 -37.22 31.08 49.74
C HIS A 279 -37.65 29.91 50.64
N LEU A 280 -37.00 29.78 51.79
CA LEU A 280 -37.45 28.92 52.89
C LEU A 280 -38.62 29.61 53.60
N HIS A 281 -39.82 29.03 53.50
CA HIS A 281 -40.93 29.31 54.42
C HIS A 281 -41.04 28.16 55.43
N PRO A 282 -41.35 28.41 56.72
CA PRO A 282 -41.31 27.36 57.74
C PRO A 282 -42.65 26.62 57.90
N LYS A 283 -42.56 25.27 58.00
CA LYS A 283 -43.36 24.28 58.78
C LYS A 283 -44.90 24.27 58.60
N ASP A 284 -45.61 23.14 58.53
CA ASP A 284 -45.54 21.91 59.36
C ASP A 284 -46.38 20.75 58.71
N PRO A 285 -46.58 19.56 59.34
CA PRO A 285 -46.36 18.24 58.72
C PRO A 285 -47.64 17.48 58.33
N THR A 286 -47.53 16.51 57.42
CA THR A 286 -48.13 15.16 57.57
C THR A 286 -47.82 14.22 56.40
N ALA A 287 -47.46 12.99 56.76
CA ALA A 287 -47.73 11.71 56.08
C ALA A 287 -47.02 11.35 54.74
N GLY A 288 -46.26 10.24 54.80
CA GLY A 288 -46.25 9.23 53.74
C GLY A 288 -44.98 9.12 52.88
N ALA A 289 -44.04 8.28 53.31
CA ALA A 289 -43.07 7.60 52.43
C ALA A 289 -43.82 6.60 51.47
N PRO A 290 -43.21 5.98 50.43
CA PRO A 290 -41.77 5.90 50.15
C PRO A 290 -41.31 6.09 48.70
N THR A 291 -40.01 6.39 48.65
CA THR A 291 -38.94 6.22 47.65
C THR A 291 -39.05 5.02 46.70
N VAL A 292 -38.78 5.21 45.39
CA VAL A 292 -37.72 4.51 44.58
C VAL A 292 -37.42 5.36 43.31
N PRO A 293 -36.14 5.61 42.95
CA PRO A 293 -35.75 6.29 41.71
C PRO A 293 -35.41 5.30 40.57
N LEU A 294 -35.75 5.65 39.33
CA LEU A 294 -35.23 5.01 38.12
C LEU A 294 -34.37 5.99 37.32
N THR A 295 -33.24 5.47 36.85
CA THR A 295 -32.06 6.14 36.31
C THR A 295 -32.07 6.34 34.80
N ALA A 296 -31.27 7.31 34.39
CA ALA A 296 -30.73 7.65 33.08
C ALA A 296 -30.76 6.54 32.01
N SER A 297 -31.68 6.69 31.07
CA SER A 297 -31.58 6.28 29.66
C SER A 297 -32.51 7.21 28.91
N ASP A 298 -32.11 7.65 27.73
CA ASP A 298 -32.84 8.56 26.85
C ASP A 298 -32.70 10.04 27.22
N LEU A 299 -31.66 10.70 26.73
CA LEU A 299 -31.87 11.91 25.91
C LEU A 299 -30.55 12.29 25.18
N PHE A 300 -30.53 11.90 23.90
CA PHE A 300 -29.99 12.60 22.72
C PHE A 300 -28.49 12.60 22.39
N LEU A 301 -28.19 11.72 21.43
CA LEU A 301 -27.43 11.91 20.19
C LEU A 301 -27.25 13.37 19.72
N ASP A 302 -26.01 13.71 19.36
CA ASP A 302 -25.73 14.52 18.16
C ASP A 302 -24.41 14.06 17.49
N LYS A 303 -24.43 13.94 16.16
CA LYS A 303 -23.34 13.42 15.31
C LYS A 303 -22.63 14.59 14.63
N GLY A 304 -21.36 14.81 14.98
CA GLY A 304 -20.45 15.64 14.19
C GLY A 304 -19.65 14.80 13.19
N GLU A 305 -19.91 14.98 11.89
CA GLU A 305 -19.07 14.44 10.81
C GLU A 305 -17.74 15.19 10.74
N GLU A 306 -16.65 14.50 11.07
CA GLU A 306 -15.29 14.97 10.81
C GLU A 306 -14.79 14.27 9.53
N ALA A 307 -14.65 15.04 8.44
CA ALA A 307 -14.15 14.54 7.15
C ALA A 307 -12.67 14.16 7.26
N GLN A 308 -12.39 12.91 7.65
CA GLN A 308 -11.05 12.34 7.61
C GLN A 308 -10.74 11.90 6.17
N ASN A 309 -9.63 12.41 5.62
CA ASN A 309 -9.01 11.93 4.38
C ASN A 309 -8.51 10.49 4.58
N GLU A 310 -9.43 9.53 4.57
CA GLU A 310 -9.15 8.11 4.61
C GLU A 310 -9.07 7.55 3.19
N VAL A 311 -7.94 6.91 2.89
CA VAL A 311 -7.72 6.23 1.61
C VAL A 311 -7.75 4.73 1.85
N VAL A 312 -8.65 4.04 1.16
CA VAL A 312 -8.70 2.56 1.14
C VAL A 312 -7.50 2.07 0.33
N VAL A 313 -6.58 1.36 0.98
CA VAL A 313 -5.48 0.67 0.31
C VAL A 313 -5.87 -0.80 0.14
N GLU A 314 -5.95 -1.25 -1.11
CA GLU A 314 -6.05 -2.68 -1.45
C GLU A 314 -4.65 -3.25 -1.62
N ASP A 315 -4.31 -4.26 -0.82
CA ASP A 315 -3.07 -5.03 -0.99
C ASP A 315 -3.41 -6.51 -1.29
N ILE A 316 -2.60 -7.13 -2.15
CA ILE A 316 -2.84 -8.47 -2.71
C ILE A 316 -1.59 -9.30 -2.41
N MET A 317 -1.67 -10.29 -1.52
CA MET A 317 -0.52 -11.12 -1.17
C MET A 317 -0.80 -12.61 -1.38
N CYS A 318 -0.18 -13.19 -2.41
CA CYS A 318 -0.05 -14.63 -2.54
C CYS A 318 1.19 -15.05 -1.75
N LEU A 319 1.00 -15.62 -0.56
CA LEU A 319 2.06 -16.14 0.29
C LEU A 319 2.53 -17.52 -0.19
N THR A 320 2.89 -17.65 -1.48
CA THR A 320 3.67 -18.81 -1.92
C THR A 320 5.11 -18.64 -1.47
N ARG A 321 5.57 -19.47 -0.53
CA ARG A 321 7.00 -19.66 -0.25
C ARG A 321 7.73 -19.90 -1.57
N PHE A 322 8.53 -18.91 -1.98
CA PHE A 322 9.57 -19.11 -2.99
C PHE A 322 10.76 -19.73 -2.26
N TYR A 323 10.75 -21.06 -2.10
CA TYR A 323 11.98 -21.82 -1.95
C TYR A 323 12.64 -21.98 -3.32
#